data_AF-A0A973GN53-F1
#
_entry.id   AF-A0A973GN53-F1
#
_cell.length_a   1.000
_cell.length_b   1.000
_cell.length_c   1.000
_cell.angle_alpha   90.00
_cell.angle_beta   90.00
_cell.angle_gamma   90.00
#
_symmetry.space_group_name_H-M   'P 1'
#
loop_
_entity.id
_entity.type
_entity.pdbx_description
1 polymer ?
#
loop_
_entity_poly.entity_id
_entity_poly.type
_entity_poly.pdbx_seq_one_letter_code
_entity_poly.pdbx_strand_id
1 'polypeptide(L)'
;MKRHGFTIIELIIVITVMAILLTLSTAGMNGYQANGRDTERKADVETIALHLETYYTSGKDGDTAPPGQYPPTDMITNNTVRTYLRDIDDSNLAAPGKDAASTFINASNSGAQSPTKDQYIYQPLTTSGSLCAGSSVCTKFTLYYKTEIDNTTHKIASKNQ
;
A
#
# COMPACT_ATOMS: atom_id res chain seq x y z
N MET A 1 -64.95 -0.37 -13.06
CA MET A 1 -63.50 -0.48 -13.32
C MET A 1 -63.05 -1.87 -12.89
N LYS A 2 -62.64 -2.75 -13.82
CA LYS A 2 -62.13 -4.09 -13.48
C LYS A 2 -60.67 -3.95 -13.04
N ARG A 3 -60.39 -4.25 -11.76
CA ARG A 3 -59.01 -4.38 -11.26
C ARG A 3 -58.50 -5.76 -11.67
N HIS A 4 -57.45 -5.79 -12.49
CA HIS A 4 -56.69 -7.02 -12.72
C HIS A 4 -55.76 -7.22 -11.54
N GLY A 5 -55.97 -8.31 -10.78
CA GLY A 5 -55.07 -8.73 -9.71
C GLY A 5 -53.92 -9.53 -10.28
N PHE A 6 -52.73 -9.37 -9.70
CA PHE A 6 -51.58 -10.22 -9.99
C PHE A 6 -51.90 -11.68 -9.67
N THR A 7 -51.43 -12.58 -10.52
CA THR A 7 -51.56 -14.01 -10.27
C THR A 7 -50.51 -14.48 -9.26
N ILE A 8 -50.86 -15.47 -8.44
CA ILE A 8 -49.89 -16.06 -7.49
C ILE A 8 -48.68 -16.62 -8.24
N ILE A 9 -48.90 -17.16 -9.45
CA ILE A 9 -47.84 -17.72 -10.27
C ILE A 9 -46.85 -16.66 -10.77
N GLU A 10 -47.32 -15.45 -11.11
CA GLU A 10 -46.42 -14.33 -11.45
C GLU A 10 -45.51 -13.98 -10.26
N LEU A 11 -46.07 -13.88 -9.06
CA LEU A 11 -45.29 -13.56 -7.88
C LEU A 11 -44.24 -14.64 -7.58
N ILE A 12 -44.60 -15.92 -7.75
CA ILE A 12 -43.69 -17.06 -7.54
C ILE A 12 -42.54 -17.06 -8.56
N ILE A 13 -42.82 -16.76 -9.83
CA ILE A 13 -41.76 -16.70 -10.86
C ILE A 13 -40.78 -15.55 -10.56
N VAL A 14 -41.27 -14.41 -10.09
CA VAL A 14 -40.40 -13.26 -9.76
C VAL A 14 -39.45 -13.58 -8.61
N ILE A 15 -39.95 -14.15 -7.51
CA ILE A 15 -39.09 -14.47 -6.35
C ILE A 15 -38.10 -15.60 -6.67
N THR A 16 -38.48 -16.56 -7.52
CA THR A 16 -37.58 -17.65 -7.91
C THR A 16 -36.44 -17.15 -8.80
N VAL A 17 -36.75 -16.28 -9.76
CA VAL A 17 -35.71 -15.62 -10.58
C VAL A 17 -34.82 -14.72 -9.73
N MET A 18 -35.38 -13.93 -8.81
CA MET A 18 -34.60 -13.12 -7.88
C MET A 18 -33.64 -13.97 -7.02
N ALA A 19 -34.12 -15.11 -6.48
CA ALA A 19 -33.28 -16.00 -5.70
C ALA A 19 -32.09 -16.54 -6.52
N ILE A 20 -32.31 -16.94 -7.77
CA ILE A 20 -31.25 -17.42 -8.66
C ILE A 20 -30.22 -16.31 -8.94
N LEU A 21 -30.69 -15.11 -9.30
CA LEU A 21 -29.79 -13.98 -9.61
C LEU A 21 -28.93 -13.57 -8.41
N LEU A 22 -29.50 -13.58 -7.20
CA LEU A 22 -28.76 -13.27 -5.97
C LEU A 22 -27.64 -14.28 -5.71
N THR A 23 -27.89 -15.58 -5.92
CA THR A 23 -26.84 -16.60 -5.73
C THR A 23 -25.69 -16.42 -6.70
N LEU A 24 -25.96 -16.20 -7.99
CA LEU A 24 -24.93 -16.01 -9.02
C LEU A 24 -24.14 -14.71 -8.82
N SER A 25 -24.79 -13.64 -8.37
CA SER A 25 -24.16 -12.33 -8.14
C SER A 25 -23.03 -12.39 -7.10
N THR A 26 -23.11 -13.28 -6.11
CA THR A 26 -22.10 -13.37 -5.03
C THR A 26 -20.84 -14.16 -5.40
N ALA A 27 -20.90 -15.03 -6.43
CA ALA A 27 -19.85 -16.01 -6.71
C ALA A 27 -18.53 -15.40 -7.26
N GLY A 28 -18.51 -14.14 -7.69
CA GLY A 28 -17.32 -13.47 -8.24
C GLY A 28 -16.74 -12.33 -7.41
N MET A 29 -17.43 -11.87 -6.37
CA MET A 29 -17.15 -10.57 -5.75
C MET A 29 -15.80 -10.52 -5.00
N ASN A 30 -15.36 -11.65 -4.43
CA ASN A 30 -14.13 -11.71 -3.63
C ASN A 30 -12.87 -11.44 -4.46
N GLY A 31 -12.82 -11.91 -5.72
CA GLY A 31 -11.68 -11.70 -6.60
C GLY A 31 -11.56 -10.25 -7.10
N TYR A 32 -12.69 -9.58 -7.37
CA TYR A 32 -12.69 -8.17 -7.78
C TYR A 32 -12.26 -7.25 -6.65
N GLN A 33 -12.73 -7.49 -5.43
CA GLN A 33 -12.31 -6.68 -4.27
C GLN A 33 -10.81 -6.88 -3.95
N ALA A 34 -10.30 -8.11 -4.04
CA ALA A 34 -8.87 -8.37 -3.84
C ALA A 34 -8.00 -7.66 -4.89
N ASN A 35 -8.43 -7.66 -6.16
CA ASN A 35 -7.73 -6.92 -7.23
C ASN A 35 -7.73 -5.40 -6.99
N GLY A 36 -8.86 -4.86 -6.51
CA GLY A 36 -8.97 -3.45 -6.13
C GLY A 36 -7.96 -3.08 -5.04
N ARG A 37 -7.91 -3.85 -3.96
CA ARG A 37 -6.96 -3.64 -2.86
C ARG A 37 -5.51 -3.81 -3.30
N ASP A 38 -5.20 -4.76 -4.18
CA ASP A 38 -3.84 -4.92 -4.70
C ASP A 38 -3.40 -3.76 -5.61
N THR A 39 -4.33 -3.19 -6.36
CA THR A 39 -4.10 -1.97 -7.16
C THR A 39 -3.84 -0.76 -6.26
N GLU A 40 -4.62 -0.62 -5.18
CA GLU A 40 -4.45 0.41 -4.15
C GLU A 40 -3.06 0.29 -3.50
N ARG A 41 -2.69 -0.90 -2.98
CA ARG A 41 -1.36 -1.13 -2.39
C ARG A 41 -0.22 -0.76 -3.33
N LYS A 42 -0.34 -1.11 -4.61
CA LYS A 42 0.68 -0.77 -5.60
C LYS A 42 0.79 0.74 -5.78
N ALA A 43 -0.33 1.44 -5.91
CA ALA A 43 -0.37 2.89 -6.05
C ALA A 43 0.19 3.61 -4.81
N ASP A 44 -0.11 3.11 -3.61
CA ASP A 44 0.41 3.64 -2.34
C ASP A 44 1.93 3.53 -2.27
N VAL A 45 2.49 2.36 -2.56
CA VAL A 45 3.94 2.14 -2.53
C VAL A 45 4.66 2.92 -3.63
N GLU A 46 4.06 3.07 -4.81
CA GLU A 46 4.58 3.92 -5.88
C GLU A 46 4.60 5.40 -5.48
N THR A 47 3.56 5.86 -4.77
CA THR A 47 3.49 7.21 -4.23
C THR A 47 4.57 7.42 -3.17
N ILE A 48 4.71 6.51 -2.20
CA ILE A 48 5.79 6.54 -1.20
C ILE A 48 7.16 6.62 -1.89
N ALA A 49 7.40 5.79 -2.92
CA ALA A 49 8.65 5.80 -3.67
C ALA A 49 8.89 7.17 -4.33
N LEU A 50 7.87 7.78 -4.94
CA LEU A 50 7.98 9.11 -5.54
C LEU A 50 8.34 10.19 -4.51
N HIS A 51 7.75 10.16 -3.32
CA HIS A 51 8.08 11.10 -2.26
C HIS A 51 9.51 10.89 -1.72
N LEU A 52 9.98 9.64 -1.64
CA LEU A 52 11.37 9.33 -1.29
C LEU A 52 12.36 9.84 -2.35
N GLU A 53 12.04 9.71 -3.64
CA GLU A 53 12.85 10.27 -4.72
C GLU A 53 12.86 11.81 -4.69
N THR A 54 11.72 12.41 -4.35
CA THR A 54 11.62 13.87 -4.16
C THR A 54 12.50 14.31 -2.98
N TYR A 55 12.46 13.56 -1.87
CA TYR A 55 13.34 13.78 -0.72
C TYR A 55 14.82 13.71 -1.11
N TYR A 56 15.21 12.74 -1.94
CA TYR A 56 16.60 12.62 -2.40
C TYR A 56 17.06 13.88 -3.14
N THR A 57 16.21 14.47 -3.98
CA THR A 57 16.57 15.66 -4.78
C THR A 57 16.56 16.96 -3.99
N SER A 58 15.57 17.13 -3.10
CA SER A 58 15.28 18.43 -2.48
C SER A 58 15.61 18.47 -0.98
N GLY A 59 15.90 17.33 -0.35
CA GLY A 59 16.02 17.21 1.10
C GLY A 59 14.68 17.40 1.82
N LYS A 60 14.75 17.72 3.10
CA LYS A 60 13.60 18.05 3.96
C LYS A 60 13.45 19.58 4.05
N ASP A 61 12.23 20.08 3.88
CA ASP A 61 11.94 21.50 4.06
C ASP A 61 12.29 21.98 5.48
N GLY A 62 13.12 23.01 5.57
CA GLY A 62 13.47 23.68 6.83
C GLY A 62 14.49 22.97 7.70
N ASP A 63 15.11 21.88 7.23
CA ASP A 63 16.10 21.11 8.00
C ASP A 63 17.41 20.93 7.23
N THR A 64 18.48 20.66 7.97
CA THR A 64 19.85 20.47 7.48
C THR A 64 20.09 19.16 6.72
N ALA A 65 19.03 18.42 6.38
CA ALA A 65 19.13 17.16 5.66
C ALA A 65 19.72 17.43 4.27
N PRO A 66 20.98 17.02 4.01
CA PRO A 66 21.62 17.33 2.74
C PRO A 66 20.92 16.58 1.61
N PRO A 67 20.71 17.23 0.45
CA PRO A 67 20.23 16.53 -0.73
C PRO A 67 21.22 15.43 -1.13
N GLY A 68 20.73 14.43 -1.86
CA GLY A 68 21.51 13.27 -2.32
C GLY A 68 21.51 12.08 -1.37
N GLN A 69 20.60 12.05 -0.39
CA GLN A 69 20.46 10.94 0.57
C GLN A 69 19.00 10.63 0.86
N TYR A 70 18.71 9.37 1.16
CA TYR A 70 17.41 8.95 1.68
C TYR A 70 17.37 8.98 3.22
N PRO A 71 16.17 9.03 3.85
CA PRO A 71 16.07 8.96 5.30
C PRO A 71 16.59 7.62 5.86
N PRO A 72 17.42 7.62 6.91
CA PRO A 72 17.86 6.39 7.55
C PRO A 72 16.72 5.74 8.35
N THR A 73 16.88 4.44 8.63
CA THR A 73 15.83 3.58 9.23
C THR A 73 15.35 4.05 10.61
N ASP A 74 16.20 4.76 11.34
CA ASP A 74 15.94 5.31 12.68
C ASP A 74 15.20 6.65 12.66
N MET A 75 15.25 7.39 11.54
CA MET A 75 14.60 8.70 11.43
C MET A 75 13.14 8.61 10.96
N ILE A 76 12.82 7.66 10.07
CA ILE A 76 11.52 7.60 9.38
C ILE A 76 10.57 6.54 9.97
N THR A 77 10.09 6.71 11.19
CA THR A 77 9.11 5.81 11.83
C THR A 77 7.67 6.07 11.38
N ASN A 78 6.73 5.19 11.73
CA ASN A 78 5.27 5.36 11.51
C ASN A 78 4.73 6.75 11.89
N ASN A 79 5.30 7.36 12.94
CA ASN A 79 4.84 8.66 13.44
C ASN A 79 5.58 9.82 12.78
N THR A 80 6.82 9.60 12.33
CA THR A 80 7.68 10.68 11.81
C THR A 80 7.74 10.72 10.29
N VAL A 81 7.25 9.69 9.59
CA VAL A 81 7.23 9.60 8.12
C VAL A 81 6.60 10.84 7.46
N ARG A 82 5.54 11.39 8.05
CA ARG A 82 4.86 12.62 7.61
C ARG A 82 5.76 13.86 7.64
N THR A 83 6.72 13.87 8.55
CA THR A 83 7.65 14.99 8.72
C THR A 83 8.82 14.90 7.74
N TYR A 84 9.08 13.73 7.14
CA TYR A 84 10.17 13.52 6.19
C TYR A 84 9.68 13.45 4.76
N LEU A 85 8.53 12.83 4.49
CA LEU A 85 7.93 12.79 3.17
C LEU A 85 6.95 13.96 3.02
N ARG A 86 7.40 15.01 2.32
CA ARG A 86 6.62 16.23 2.10
C ARG A 86 5.35 15.93 1.30
N ASP A 87 4.21 16.50 1.74
CA ASP A 87 2.91 16.41 1.07
C ASP A 87 2.36 14.98 0.87
N ILE A 88 2.89 13.97 1.56
CA ILE A 88 2.32 12.63 1.50
C ILE A 88 1.01 12.59 2.28
N ASP A 89 -0.03 12.01 1.69
CA ASP A 89 -1.31 11.78 2.39
C ASP A 89 -1.20 10.54 3.28
N ASP A 90 -1.89 10.57 4.42
CA ASP A 90 -1.97 9.45 5.36
C ASP A 90 -2.60 8.21 4.72
N SER A 91 -3.49 8.39 3.73
CA SER A 91 -4.08 7.27 2.99
C SER A 91 -3.02 6.46 2.26
N ASN A 92 -1.96 7.08 1.75
CA ASN A 92 -0.90 6.38 1.02
C ASN A 92 0.06 5.61 1.93
N LEU A 93 -0.03 5.82 3.25
CA LEU A 93 0.75 5.11 4.24
C LEU A 93 -0.05 3.97 4.88
N ALA A 94 -1.33 3.85 4.57
CA ALA A 94 -2.27 2.91 5.15
C ALA A 94 -2.61 1.81 4.14
N ALA A 95 -2.43 0.55 4.54
CA ALA A 95 -2.87 -0.56 3.69
C ALA A 95 -4.39 -0.61 3.63
N PRO A 96 -5.00 -1.20 2.58
CA PRO A 96 -6.45 -1.22 2.43
C PRO A 96 -7.18 -1.78 3.67
N GLY A 97 -7.96 -0.92 4.33
CA GLY A 97 -8.70 -1.26 5.55
C GLY A 97 -7.88 -1.26 6.84
N LYS A 98 -6.71 -0.59 6.85
CA LYS A 98 -5.81 -0.47 8.01
C LYS A 98 -5.47 0.98 8.28
N ASP A 99 -4.92 1.23 9.47
CA ASP A 99 -4.39 2.54 9.84
C ASP A 99 -2.91 2.66 9.45
N ALA A 100 -2.52 3.85 8.99
CA ALA A 100 -1.14 4.15 8.56
C ALA A 100 -0.09 3.75 9.61
N ALA A 101 -0.40 3.94 10.90
CA ALA A 101 0.52 3.64 12.01
C ALA A 101 0.88 2.16 12.18
N SER A 102 0.13 1.25 11.54
CA SER A 102 0.36 -0.20 11.58
C SER A 102 0.93 -0.77 10.28
N THR A 103 0.93 0.05 9.23
CA THR A 103 1.29 -0.38 7.88
C THR A 103 2.74 -0.04 7.53
N PHE A 104 3.21 1.18 7.78
CA PHE A 104 4.52 1.59 7.33
C PHE A 104 5.62 1.18 8.33
N ILE A 105 6.41 0.16 8.00
CA ILE A 105 7.39 -0.42 8.92
C ILE A 105 8.79 -0.24 8.36
N ASN A 106 9.75 0.04 9.23
CA ASN A 106 11.15 0.09 8.83
C ASN A 106 11.80 -1.28 8.91
N ALA A 107 12.66 -1.59 7.95
CA ALA A 107 13.48 -2.79 7.99
C ALA A 107 14.47 -2.73 9.15
N SER A 108 14.63 -3.87 9.84
CA SER A 108 15.58 -4.06 10.94
C SER A 108 16.90 -4.70 10.49
N ASN A 109 16.99 -5.07 9.21
CA ASN A 109 18.15 -5.74 8.62
C ASN A 109 18.24 -5.45 7.12
N SER A 110 19.38 -5.78 6.51
CA SER A 110 19.65 -5.57 5.07
C SER A 110 19.13 -6.71 4.18
N GLY A 111 18.51 -7.74 4.77
CA GLY A 111 18.05 -8.93 4.06
C GLY A 111 16.81 -8.67 3.20
N ALA A 112 16.35 -9.69 2.49
CA ALA A 112 15.06 -9.61 1.82
C ALA A 112 13.93 -9.60 2.87
N GLN A 113 13.04 -8.62 2.80
CA GLN A 113 11.90 -8.52 3.70
C GLN A 113 10.72 -9.33 3.17
N SER A 114 9.93 -9.89 4.08
CA SER A 114 8.70 -10.62 3.76
C SER A 114 7.53 -9.98 4.52
N PRO A 115 6.96 -8.88 4.00
CA PRO A 115 5.86 -8.18 4.65
C PRO A 115 4.59 -9.02 4.67
N THR A 116 3.73 -8.73 5.64
CA THR A 116 2.32 -9.15 5.56
C THR A 116 1.54 -8.28 4.56
N LYS A 117 0.30 -8.66 4.24
CA LYS A 117 -0.58 -7.93 3.31
C LYS A 117 -0.94 -6.51 3.78
N ASP A 118 -0.75 -6.27 5.08
CA ASP A 118 -1.11 -5.03 5.75
C ASP A 118 0.10 -4.10 5.94
N GLN A 119 1.28 -4.50 5.44
CA GLN A 119 2.55 -3.84 5.75
C GLN A 119 3.31 -3.41 4.49
N TYR A 120 3.88 -2.21 4.56
CA TYR A 120 4.87 -1.68 3.63
C TYR A 120 6.18 -1.55 4.37
N ILE A 121 7.19 -2.34 3.97
CA ILE A 121 8.49 -2.30 4.64
C ILE A 121 9.44 -1.40 3.86
N TYR A 122 9.90 -0.32 4.50
CA TYR A 122 10.93 0.56 3.99
C TYR A 122 12.31 0.12 4.45
N GLN A 123 13.19 -0.17 3.49
CA GLN A 123 14.57 -0.56 3.74
C GLN A 123 15.54 0.44 3.10
N PRO A 124 16.06 1.41 3.86
CA PRO A 124 17.14 2.26 3.38
C PRO A 124 18.47 1.50 3.44
N LEU A 125 19.30 1.69 2.43
CA LEU A 125 20.58 1.00 2.26
C LEU A 125 21.70 2.00 1.96
N THR A 126 22.88 1.70 2.48
CA THR A 126 24.12 2.39 2.13
C THR A 126 24.61 1.93 0.75
N THR A 127 25.64 2.58 0.21
CA THR A 127 26.28 2.17 -1.06
C THR A 127 26.80 0.73 -1.02
N SER A 128 27.21 0.24 0.16
CA SER A 128 27.67 -1.13 0.38
C SER A 128 26.54 -2.15 0.52
N GLY A 129 25.27 -1.72 0.49
CA GLY A 129 24.11 -2.60 0.62
C GLY A 129 23.81 -3.01 2.07
N SER A 130 24.37 -2.32 3.06
CA SER A 130 24.01 -2.49 4.47
C SER A 130 22.82 -1.62 4.83
N LEU A 131 21.99 -2.06 5.79
CA LEU A 131 20.90 -1.25 6.33
C LEU A 131 21.45 0.09 6.79
N CYS A 132 20.85 1.16 6.28
CA CYS A 132 21.26 2.52 6.60
C CYS A 132 20.59 2.98 7.90
N ALA A 133 21.41 3.30 8.90
CA ALA A 133 20.98 3.76 10.21
C ALA A 133 21.92 4.86 10.74
N GLY A 134 21.41 5.71 11.62
CA GLY A 134 22.16 6.77 12.28
C GLY A 134 22.67 7.80 11.27
N SER A 135 23.91 8.25 11.45
CA SER A 135 24.56 9.26 10.60
C SER A 135 25.13 8.70 9.28
N SER A 136 24.73 7.50 8.87
CA SER A 136 25.20 6.89 7.63
C SER A 136 24.53 7.53 6.41
N VAL A 137 25.28 7.65 5.32
CA VAL A 137 24.76 8.18 4.04
C VAL A 137 23.94 7.09 3.34
N CYS A 138 22.62 7.28 3.27
CA CYS A 138 21.72 6.34 2.59
C CYS A 138 21.60 6.70 1.11
N THR A 139 22.17 5.88 0.24
CA THR A 139 22.18 6.14 -1.20
C THR A 139 21.15 5.33 -1.98
N LYS A 140 20.59 4.28 -1.36
CA LYS A 140 19.59 3.40 -1.98
C LYS A 140 18.44 3.16 -1.02
N PHE A 141 17.28 2.79 -1.55
CA PHE A 141 16.21 2.21 -0.74
C PHE A 141 15.52 1.07 -1.48
N THR A 142 14.81 0.23 -0.73
CA THR A 142 13.90 -0.76 -1.28
C THR A 142 12.64 -0.78 -0.42
N LEU A 143 11.48 -0.62 -1.05
CA LEU A 143 10.18 -0.82 -0.46
C LEU A 143 9.71 -2.24 -0.77
N TYR A 144 9.12 -2.91 0.22
CA TYR A 144 8.52 -4.24 0.06
C TYR A 144 7.03 -4.18 0.41
N TYR A 145 6.20 -4.85 -0.38
CA TYR A 145 4.78 -5.03 -0.11
C TYR A 145 4.31 -6.39 -0.60
N LYS A 146 3.17 -6.86 -0.09
CA LYS A 146 2.60 -8.17 -0.44
C LYS A 146 1.20 -8.03 -0.98
N THR A 147 0.94 -8.67 -2.11
CA THR A 147 -0.38 -8.71 -2.76
C THR A 147 -1.22 -9.88 -2.27
N GLU A 148 -2.55 -9.71 -2.28
CA GLU A 148 -3.51 -10.67 -1.75
C GLU A 148 -3.72 -11.86 -2.67
N ILE A 149 -3.74 -11.62 -3.98
CA ILE A 149 -4.12 -12.63 -4.98
C ILE A 149 -3.03 -13.67 -5.16
N ASP A 150 -1.81 -13.22 -5.43
CA ASP A 150 -0.67 -14.08 -5.71
C ASP A 150 0.10 -14.47 -4.42
N ASN A 151 -0.16 -13.78 -3.30
CA ASN A 151 0.60 -13.88 -2.05
C ASN A 151 2.12 -13.74 -2.26
N THR A 152 2.55 -13.00 -3.27
CA THR A 152 3.96 -12.75 -3.54
C THR A 152 4.40 -11.42 -2.95
N THR A 153 5.67 -11.34 -2.58
CA THR A 153 6.28 -10.08 -2.13
C THR A 153 6.86 -9.37 -3.34
N HIS A 154 6.35 -8.17 -3.57
CA HIS A 154 6.84 -7.24 -4.57
C HIS A 154 7.78 -6.24 -3.92
N LYS A 155 8.67 -5.67 -4.73
CA LYS A 155 9.60 -4.64 -4.26
C LYS A 155 9.78 -3.52 -5.28
N ILE A 156 9.94 -2.31 -4.77
CA ILE A 156 10.30 -1.12 -5.55
C ILE A 156 11.64 -0.62 -5.03
N ALA A 157 12.63 -0.52 -5.91
CA ALA A 157 13.95 -0.01 -5.58
C ALA A 157 14.09 1.45 -5.97
N SER A 158 15.01 2.16 -5.31
CA SER A 158 15.40 3.52 -5.69
C SER A 158 15.90 3.59 -7.14
N LYS A 159 15.69 4.75 -7.77
CA LYS A 159 16.24 5.06 -9.10
C LYS A 159 17.76 5.18 -9.06
N ASN A 160 18.27 5.72 -7.97
CA ASN A 160 19.70 5.81 -7.68
C ASN A 160 20.15 4.45 -7.09
N GLN A 161 20.93 3.68 -7.86
CA GLN A 161 21.53 2.40 -7.46
C GLN A 161 23.05 2.45 -7.51
#